data_AF-A0A535V689-F1
#
_entry.id   AF-A0A535V689-F1
#
_cell.length_a   1.000
_cell.length_b   1.000
_cell.length_c   1.000
_cell.angle_alpha   90.00
_cell.angle_beta   90.00
_cell.angle_gamma   90.00
#
_symmetry.space_group_name_H-M   'P 1'
#
loop_
_entity.id
_entity.type
_entity.pdbx_description
1 polymer ?
#
loop_
_entity_poly.entity_id
_entity_poly.type
_entity_poly.pdbx_seq_one_letter_code
_entity_poly.pdbx_strand_id
1 'polypeptide(L)'
;MMHARTLRTVADQLLTLGYRTWSFGDSVAFEGMVAASAVLEDDRWLQFGRGFTRGWATRSQPYVRLDCTAPGLAMVQIYRATQDRLVLDGALG
;
A
#
# COMPACT_ATOMS: atom_id res chain seq x y z
N MET A 1 -5.06 0.88 24.66
CA MET A 1 -3.86 1.75 24.76
C MET A 1 -4.19 3.15 24.24
N MET A 2 -3.82 4.21 24.95
CA MET A 2 -4.15 5.61 24.60
C MET A 2 -3.69 6.01 23.17
N HIS A 3 -2.68 5.33 22.62
CA HIS A 3 -2.16 5.56 21.27
C HIS A 3 -2.94 4.87 20.14
N ALA A 4 -3.75 3.84 20.44
CA ALA A 4 -4.46 3.07 19.41
C ALA A 4 -5.52 3.92 18.68
N ARG A 5 -6.19 4.83 19.41
CA ARG A 5 -7.15 5.76 18.81
C ARG A 5 -6.46 6.73 17.85
N THR A 6 -5.38 7.37 18.28
CA THR A 6 -4.62 8.30 17.45
C THR A 6 -4.05 7.61 16.21
N LEU A 7 -3.48 6.41 16.38
CA LEU A 7 -2.95 5.64 15.26
C LEU A 7 -4.04 5.31 14.25
N ARG A 8 -5.22 4.86 14.71
CA ARG A 8 -6.37 4.59 13.86
C ARG A 8 -6.82 5.84 13.11
N THR A 9 -6.95 6.97 13.80
CA THR A 9 -7.31 8.25 13.17
C THR A 9 -6.32 8.67 12.09
N VAL A 10 -5.01 8.55 12.33
CA VAL A 10 -3.98 8.85 11.34
C VAL A 10 -4.04 7.88 10.16
N ALA A 11 -4.19 6.58 10.42
CA ALA A 11 -4.29 5.57 9.38
C ALA A 11 -5.55 5.75 8.50
N ASP A 12 -6.68 6.13 9.09
CA ASP A 12 -7.91 6.45 8.37
C ASP A 12 -7.73 7.64 7.41
N GLN A 13 -6.90 8.63 7.76
CA GLN A 13 -6.59 9.74 6.85
C GLN A 13 -5.79 9.28 5.62
N LEU A 14 -5.00 8.20 5.72
CA LEU A 14 -4.26 7.67 4.57
C LEU A 14 -5.22 7.19 3.47
N LEU A 15 -6.42 6.72 3.83
CA LEU A 15 -7.42 6.26 2.86
C LEU A 15 -8.07 7.41 2.08
N THR A 16 -7.97 8.64 2.57
CA THR A 16 -8.60 9.82 1.97
C THR A 16 -7.64 10.64 1.10
N LEU A 17 -6.37 10.27 1.03
CA LEU A 17 -5.37 10.97 0.24
C LEU A 17 -5.61 10.77 -1.26
N GLY A 18 -5.44 11.84 -2.04
CA GLY A 18 -5.55 11.82 -3.50
C GLY A 18 -4.31 11.25 -4.18
N TYR A 19 -4.09 9.94 -4.04
CA TYR A 19 -2.96 9.24 -4.66
C TYR A 19 -2.93 9.46 -6.18
N ARG A 20 -1.75 9.78 -6.72
CA ARG A 20 -1.59 10.10 -8.15
C ARG A 20 -0.92 8.97 -8.94
N THR A 21 -0.99 7.75 -8.42
CA THR A 21 -0.25 6.60 -8.97
C THR A 21 1.24 6.93 -9.01
N TRP A 22 1.75 7.07 -7.79
CA TRP A 22 3.15 7.16 -7.37
C TRP A 22 3.76 8.55 -7.32
N SER A 23 4.26 8.82 -6.12
CA SER A 23 5.19 9.85 -5.73
C SER A 23 5.98 9.28 -4.54
N PHE A 24 7.12 9.85 -4.17
CA PHE A 24 7.85 9.38 -2.98
C PHE A 24 6.99 9.41 -1.70
N GLY A 25 6.08 10.38 -1.59
CA GLY A 25 5.14 10.46 -0.46
C GLY A 25 4.09 9.34 -0.47
N ASP A 26 3.66 8.92 -1.65
CA ASP A 26 2.70 7.82 -1.80
C ASP A 26 3.31 6.54 -1.21
N SER A 27 4.58 6.22 -1.52
CA SER A 27 5.23 5.00 -1.03
C SER A 27 5.18 4.87 0.49
N VAL A 28 5.51 5.95 1.19
CA VAL A 28 5.51 6.00 2.66
C VAL A 28 4.11 5.79 3.23
N ALA A 29 3.07 6.31 2.57
CA ALA A 29 1.69 6.10 3.00
C ALA A 29 1.29 4.62 2.90
N PHE A 30 1.66 3.91 1.84
CA PHE A 30 1.36 2.47 1.70
C PHE A 30 2.10 1.63 2.75
N GLU A 31 3.36 1.93 3.05
CA GLU A 31 4.08 1.28 4.16
C GLU A 31 3.40 1.55 5.51
N GLY A 32 2.93 2.78 5.74
CA GLY A 32 2.15 3.16 6.91
C GLY A 32 0.84 2.37 7.05
N MET A 33 0.13 2.13 5.94
CA MET A 33 -1.09 1.30 5.92
C MET A 33 -0.82 -0.15 6.33
N VAL A 34 0.25 -0.75 5.80
CA VAL A 34 0.66 -2.12 6.15
C VAL A 34 1.00 -2.19 7.64
N ALA A 35 1.82 -1.25 8.13
CA ALA A 35 2.20 -1.19 9.53
C ALA A 35 1.00 -0.97 10.46
N ALA A 36 0.09 -0.05 10.12
CA ALA A 36 -1.12 0.20 10.89
C ALA A 36 -2.01 -1.05 10.99
N SER A 37 -2.13 -1.81 9.90
CA SER A 37 -2.93 -3.05 9.88
C SER A 37 -2.36 -4.12 10.81
N ALA A 38 -1.03 -4.27 10.82
CA ALA A 38 -0.34 -5.21 11.70
C ALA A 38 -0.46 -4.81 13.18
N VAL A 39 -0.27 -3.52 13.50
CA VAL A 39 -0.27 -3.03 14.89
C VAL A 39 -1.68 -2.95 15.49
N LEU A 40 -2.69 -2.63 14.68
CA LEU A 40 -4.08 -2.48 15.14
C LEU A 40 -4.93 -3.75 14.94
N GLU A 41 -4.34 -4.81 14.39
CA GLU A 41 -5.01 -6.10 14.10
C GLU A 41 -6.30 -5.92 13.28
N ASP A 42 -6.26 -5.02 12.29
CA ASP A 42 -7.39 -4.65 11.44
C ASP A 42 -6.88 -4.48 10.01
N ASP A 43 -7.33 -5.32 9.09
CA ASP A 43 -6.74 -5.44 7.77
C ASP A 43 -7.24 -4.39 6.77
N ARG A 44 -8.13 -3.47 7.15
CA ARG A 44 -8.74 -2.53 6.20
C ARG A 44 -7.73 -1.70 5.40
N TRP A 45 -6.64 -1.24 6.03
CA TRP A 45 -5.63 -0.42 5.35
C TRP A 45 -4.75 -1.29 4.45
N LEU A 46 -4.45 -2.52 4.88
CA LEU A 46 -3.80 -3.55 4.05
C LEU A 46 -4.66 -3.84 2.80
N GLN A 47 -5.98 -4.02 2.94
CA GLN A 47 -6.87 -4.29 1.82
C GLN A 47 -7.00 -3.11 0.87
N PHE A 48 -7.00 -1.87 1.37
CA PHE A 48 -6.91 -0.69 0.51
C PHE A 48 -5.61 -0.69 -0.29
N GLY A 49 -4.47 -0.90 0.40
CA GLY A 49 -3.15 -1.00 -0.21
C GLY A 49 -3.09 -2.07 -1.31
N ARG A 50 -3.61 -3.25 -1.01
CA ARG A 50 -3.75 -4.37 -1.94
C ARG A 50 -4.61 -4.01 -3.14
N GLY A 51 -5.80 -3.45 -2.94
CA GLY A 51 -6.69 -3.08 -4.04
C GLY A 51 -6.06 -2.07 -4.99
N PHE A 52 -5.43 -1.03 -4.44
CA PHE A 52 -4.76 0.01 -5.23
C PHE A 52 -3.58 -0.55 -6.03
N THR A 53 -2.67 -1.27 -5.36
CA THR A 53 -1.47 -1.86 -6.00
C THR A 53 -1.85 -2.90 -7.05
N ARG A 54 -2.87 -3.72 -6.78
CA ARG A 54 -3.40 -4.68 -7.75
C ARG A 54 -3.96 -3.98 -8.99
N GLY A 55 -4.74 -2.91 -8.82
CA GLY A 55 -5.31 -2.14 -9.93
C GLY A 55 -4.26 -1.37 -10.76
N TRP A 56 -3.12 -1.02 -10.17
CA TRP A 56 -1.97 -0.56 -10.93
C TRP A 56 -1.26 -1.71 -11.66
N ALA A 57 -0.98 -2.81 -10.97
CA ALA A 57 -0.24 -3.96 -11.52
C ALA A 57 -0.91 -4.58 -12.77
N THR A 58 -2.24 -4.54 -12.88
CA THR A 58 -2.94 -5.00 -14.10
C THR A 58 -2.63 -4.19 -15.36
N ARG A 59 -2.03 -3.01 -15.22
CA ARG A 59 -1.81 -2.03 -16.30
C ARG A 59 -0.45 -1.35 -16.22
N SER A 60 0.49 -1.90 -15.47
CA SER A 60 1.82 -1.31 -15.23
C SER A 60 2.75 -1.43 -16.44
N GLN A 61 2.35 -2.18 -17.47
CA GLN A 61 3.15 -2.41 -18.67
C GLN A 61 2.58 -1.63 -19.87
N PRO A 62 3.42 -0.87 -20.62
CA PRO A 62 4.84 -0.64 -20.35
C PRO A 62 5.06 0.31 -19.16
N TYR A 63 6.11 0.08 -18.38
CA TYR A 63 6.49 0.96 -17.27
C TYR A 63 6.75 2.40 -17.73
N VAL A 64 6.26 3.36 -16.94
CA VAL A 64 6.51 4.79 -17.12
C VAL A 64 7.45 5.32 -16.03
N ARG A 65 8.02 6.51 -16.24
CA ARG A 65 9.06 7.08 -15.36
C ARG A 65 8.69 7.08 -13.87
N LEU A 66 7.43 7.33 -13.51
CA LEU A 66 7.02 7.41 -12.10
C LEU A 66 6.80 6.05 -11.45
N ASP A 67 6.75 4.96 -12.20
CA ASP A 67 6.63 3.61 -11.66
C ASP A 67 7.85 3.18 -10.84
N CYS A 68 9.00 3.85 -11.00
CA CYS A 68 10.15 3.66 -10.11
C CYS A 68 9.87 4.08 -8.64
N THR A 69 8.77 4.79 -8.40
CA THR A 69 8.28 5.18 -7.07
C THR A 69 7.09 4.35 -6.60
N ALA A 70 6.75 3.27 -7.31
CA ALA A 70 5.80 2.28 -6.83
C ALA A 70 6.24 1.76 -5.45
N PRO A 71 5.29 1.46 -4.53
CA PRO A 71 5.58 1.11 -3.14
C PRO A 71 6.09 -0.34 -3.01
N GLY A 72 7.23 -0.66 -3.63
CA GLY A 72 7.72 -2.03 -3.79
C GLY A 72 7.86 -2.80 -2.47
N LEU A 73 8.34 -2.15 -1.40
CA LEU A 73 8.40 -2.77 -0.07
C LEU A 73 6.99 -3.13 0.45
N ALA A 74 6.05 -2.18 0.40
CA ALA A 74 4.68 -2.42 0.83
C ALA A 74 4.02 -3.51 -0.03
N MET A 75 4.28 -3.55 -1.33
CA MET A 75 3.76 -4.59 -2.23
C MET A 75 4.26 -5.99 -1.85
N VAL A 76 5.55 -6.14 -1.53
CA VAL A 76 6.10 -7.41 -1.05
C VAL A 76 5.49 -7.81 0.30
N GLN A 77 5.29 -6.85 1.21
CA GLN A 77 4.64 -7.11 2.50
C GLN A 77 3.16 -7.50 2.33
N ILE A 78 2.43 -6.84 1.44
CA ILE A 78 1.06 -7.19 1.05
C ILE A 78 1.02 -8.61 0.50
N TYR A 79 1.95 -8.97 -0.39
CA TYR A 79 2.06 -10.34 -0.89
C TYR A 79 2.30 -11.35 0.24
N ARG A 80 3.20 -11.06 1.18
CA ARG A 80 3.44 -11.95 2.33
C ARG A 80 2.17 -12.19 3.16
N ALA A 81 1.39 -11.13 3.40
CA ALA A 81 0.16 -11.20 4.19
C ALA A 81 -1.02 -11.86 3.45
N THR A 82 -1.08 -11.75 2.12
CA THR A 82 -2.29 -12.09 1.34
C THR A 82 -2.09 -13.17 0.27
N GLN A 83 -0.83 -13.52 -0.02
CA GLN A 83 -0.42 -14.40 -1.11
C GLN A 83 -0.92 -13.95 -2.50
N ASP A 84 -1.21 -12.65 -2.67
CA ASP A 84 -1.67 -12.10 -3.95
C ASP A 84 -0.53 -11.98 -4.97
N ARG A 85 -0.47 -12.94 -5.89
CA ARG A 85 0.59 -13.02 -6.91
C ARG A 85 0.64 -11.83 -7.85
N LEU A 86 -0.50 -11.22 -8.18
CA LEU A 86 -0.51 -10.06 -9.08
C LEU A 86 0.20 -8.86 -8.46
N VAL A 87 0.12 -8.70 -7.14
CA VAL A 87 0.85 -7.66 -6.41
C VAL A 87 2.35 -7.96 -6.41
N LEU A 88 2.76 -9.24 -6.25
CA LEU A 88 4.17 -9.63 -6.33
C LEU A 88 4.74 -9.37 -7.73
N ASP A 89 4.03 -9.79 -8.77
CA ASP A 89 4.49 -9.64 -10.16
C ASP A 89 4.70 -8.16 -10.50
N GLY A 90 3.76 -7.29 -10.12
CA GLY A 90 3.91 -5.84 -10.32
C GLY A 90 5.11 -5.23 -9.56
N ALA A 91 5.53 -5.82 -8.44
CA ALA A 91 6.68 -5.36 -7.67
C ALA A 91 8.02 -5.83 -8.25
N LEU A 92 8.01 -6.88 -9.08
CA LEU A 92 9.22 -7.48 -9.65
C LEU A 92 9.63 -6.90 -11.00
N GLY A 93 8.70 -6.28 -11.74
CA GLY A 93 8.98 -5.78 -13.08
C GLY A 93 8.45 -6.69 -14.18
#